data_AF-A0A832B357-F1
#
_entry.id   AF-A0A832B357-F1
#
_cell.length_a   1.000
_cell.length_b   1.000
_cell.length_c   1.000
_cell.angle_alpha   90.00
_cell.angle_beta   90.00
_cell.angle_gamma   90.00
#
_symmetry.space_group_name_H-M   'P 1'
#
loop_
_entity.id
_entity.type
_entity.pdbx_description
1 polymer ?
#
loop_
_entity_poly.entity_id
_entity_poly.type
_entity_poly.pdbx_seq_one_letter_code
_entity_poly.pdbx_strand_id
1 'polypeptide(L)'
;MNERTHPHQQVQRTVRALNRMIAKQVRAAGVKQLATVSQTSPILVVLDGATKTVPASRLTSYAPTVNDRVLVEVFGRQVIVLGTF
;
A
#
# COMPACT_ATOMS: atom_id res chain seq x y z
N MET A 1 47.41 -12.42 -4.93
CA MET A 1 46.09 -12.42 -5.60
C MET A 1 45.05 -12.68 -4.53
N ASN A 2 44.25 -11.67 -4.14
CA ASN A 2 42.92 -11.74 -3.51
C ASN A 2 42.62 -10.43 -2.74
N GLU A 3 41.32 -10.11 -2.59
CA GLU A 3 40.75 -9.12 -1.66
C GLU A 3 40.47 -7.68 -2.13
N ARG A 4 39.94 -7.48 -3.36
CA ARG A 4 39.31 -6.18 -3.73
C ARG A 4 37.78 -6.23 -3.95
N THR A 5 37.10 -7.27 -3.47
CA THR A 5 35.66 -7.50 -3.74
C THR A 5 34.68 -7.06 -2.64
N HIS A 6 35.15 -6.52 -1.51
CA HIS A 6 34.33 -6.45 -0.29
C HIS A 6 33.59 -5.12 0.04
N PRO A 7 34.05 -3.91 -0.30
CA PRO A 7 33.38 -2.68 0.15
C PRO A 7 32.05 -2.42 -0.59
N HIS A 8 32.00 -2.65 -1.90
CA HIS A 8 30.78 -2.44 -2.69
C HIS A 8 29.66 -3.41 -2.32
N GLN A 9 29.99 -4.67 -2.02
CA GLN A 9 29.00 -5.65 -1.59
C GLN A 9 28.42 -5.32 -0.21
N GLN A 10 29.24 -4.79 0.70
CA GLN A 10 28.79 -4.36 2.02
C GLN A 10 27.83 -3.16 1.91
N VAL A 11 28.15 -2.14 1.12
CA VAL A 11 27.26 -0.98 0.88
C VAL A 11 25.92 -1.44 0.27
N GLN A 12 25.96 -2.32 -0.73
CA GLN A 12 24.73 -2.85 -1.34
C GLN A 12 23.84 -3.62 -0.35
N ARG A 13 24.44 -4.39 0.58
CA ARG A 13 23.70 -5.09 1.64
C ARG A 13 23.05 -4.11 2.62
N THR A 14 23.77 -3.08 3.04
CA THR A 14 23.26 -2.04 3.94
C THR A 14 22.09 -1.28 3.33
N VAL A 15 22.20 -0.86 2.07
CA VAL A 15 21.11 -0.18 1.35
C VAL A 15 19.88 -1.08 1.23
N ARG A 16 20.05 -2.37 0.90
CA ARG A 16 18.94 -3.33 0.87
C ARG A 16 18.27 -3.50 2.22
N ALA A 17 19.04 -3.55 3.31
CA ALA A 17 18.52 -3.66 4.67
C ALA A 17 17.74 -2.40 5.07
N LEU A 18 18.27 -1.21 4.76
CA LEU A 18 17.59 0.06 4.98
C LEU A 18 16.27 0.13 4.21
N ASN A 19 16.27 -0.21 2.92
CA ASN A 19 15.05 -0.22 2.09
C ASN A 19 14.00 -1.18 2.65
N ARG A 20 14.40 -2.35 3.15
CA ARG A 20 13.49 -3.29 3.81
C ARG A 20 12.90 -2.71 5.10
N MET A 21 13.71 -2.03 5.90
CA MET A 21 13.25 -1.40 7.13
C MET A 21 12.26 -0.27 6.84
N ILE A 22 12.56 0.60 5.87
CA ILE A 22 11.66 1.67 5.43
C ILE A 22 10.34 1.08 4.94
N ALA A 23 10.39 0.07 4.06
CA ALA A 23 9.18 -0.60 3.56
C ALA A 23 8.35 -1.22 4.70
N LYS A 24 9.01 -1.78 5.72
CA LYS A 24 8.34 -2.32 6.91
C LYS A 24 7.64 -1.24 7.73
N GLN A 25 8.31 -0.10 7.96
CA GLN A 25 7.74 1.01 8.72
C GLN A 25 6.56 1.67 7.98
N VAL A 26 6.70 1.92 6.68
CA VAL A 26 5.61 2.44 5.84
C VAL A 26 4.41 1.49 5.84
N ARG A 27 4.66 0.18 5.75
CA ARG A 27 3.62 -0.85 5.82
C ARG A 27 2.89 -0.87 7.17
N ALA A 28 3.59 -0.58 8.27
CA ALA A 28 3.02 -0.53 9.60
C ALA A 28 2.24 0.76 9.87
N ALA A 29 2.72 1.89 9.34
CA ALA A 29 2.11 3.20 9.55
C ALA A 29 0.79 3.40 8.80
N GLY A 30 0.57 2.64 7.71
CA GLY A 30 -0.56 2.86 6.82
C GLY A 30 -0.31 4.07 5.90
N VAL A 31 -0.65 3.93 4.62
CA VAL A 31 -0.59 5.05 3.67
C VAL A 31 -2.00 5.45 3.30
N LYS A 32 -2.35 6.71 3.53
CA LYS A 32 -3.63 7.28 3.08
C LYS A 32 -3.55 7.63 1.60
N GLN A 33 -4.52 7.17 0.83
CA GLN A 33 -4.59 7.38 -0.61
C GLN A 33 -6.04 7.52 -1.06
N LEU A 34 -6.28 8.24 -2.15
CA LEU A 34 -7.57 8.25 -2.82
C LEU A 34 -7.74 6.97 -3.65
N ALA A 35 -8.99 6.51 -3.73
CA ALA A 35 -9.36 5.38 -4.55
C ALA A 35 -10.78 5.56 -5.12
N THR A 36 -11.10 4.78 -6.14
CA THR A 36 -12.44 4.69 -6.71
C THR A 36 -13.03 3.31 -6.44
N VAL A 37 -14.25 3.23 -5.90
CA VAL A 37 -14.94 1.95 -5.70
C VAL A 37 -15.32 1.34 -7.05
N SER A 38 -14.86 0.13 -7.35
CA SER A 38 -15.24 -0.58 -8.59
C SER A 38 -16.34 -1.62 -8.37
N GLN A 39 -16.49 -2.11 -7.15
CA GLN A 39 -17.49 -3.11 -6.77
C GLN A 39 -17.82 -2.96 -5.28
N THR A 40 -19.05 -3.25 -4.88
CA THR A 40 -19.54 -3.01 -3.51
C THR A 40 -19.74 -4.29 -2.68
N SER A 41 -19.75 -5.48 -3.30
CA SER A 41 -19.84 -6.77 -2.61
C SER A 41 -19.13 -7.90 -3.38
N PRO A 42 -17.94 -8.40 -2.93
CA PRO A 42 -17.07 -7.76 -1.95
C PRO A 42 -16.62 -6.38 -2.43
N ILE A 43 -16.19 -5.52 -1.50
CA ILE A 43 -15.73 -4.18 -1.87
C ILE A 43 -14.39 -4.30 -2.59
N LEU A 44 -14.34 -3.78 -3.82
CA LEU A 44 -13.12 -3.64 -4.60
C LEU A 44 -12.91 -2.16 -4.90
N VAL A 45 -11.67 -1.70 -4.78
CA VAL A 45 -11.28 -0.31 -5.08
C VAL A 45 -10.11 -0.29 -6.06
N VAL A 46 -10.03 0.76 -6.87
CA VAL A 46 -8.86 1.10 -7.69
C VAL A 46 -8.16 2.27 -7.02
N LEU A 47 -6.92 2.04 -6.54
CA LEU A 47 -6.11 3.11 -5.95
C LEU A 47 -5.72 4.13 -7.04
N ASP A 48 -5.68 5.42 -6.71
CA ASP A 48 -5.32 6.45 -7.69
C ASP A 48 -3.90 6.20 -8.25
N GLY A 49 -3.80 6.12 -9.59
CA GLY A 49 -2.55 5.78 -10.28
C GLY A 49 -2.26 4.28 -10.39
N ALA A 50 -3.12 3.42 -9.84
CA ALA A 50 -3.07 1.98 -10.07
C ALA A 50 -4.06 1.56 -11.17
N THR A 51 -3.70 0.52 -11.92
CA THR A 51 -4.58 -0.11 -12.92
C THR A 51 -5.27 -1.36 -12.38
N LYS A 52 -4.89 -1.80 -11.18
CA LYS A 52 -5.40 -3.03 -10.56
C LYS A 52 -6.41 -2.69 -9.47
N THR A 53 -7.50 -3.45 -9.46
CA THR A 53 -8.46 -3.48 -8.37
C THR A 53 -7.89 -4.27 -7.19
N VAL A 54 -8.05 -3.73 -5.99
CA VAL A 54 -7.65 -4.38 -4.74
C VAL A 54 -8.87 -4.58 -3.84
N PRO A 55 -8.97 -5.71 -3.12
CA PRO A 55 -10.02 -5.92 -2.14
C PRO A 55 -9.86 -4.95 -0.97
N ALA A 56 -10.97 -4.41 -0.49
CA ALA A 56 -10.99 -3.50 0.65
C ALA A 56 -12.07 -3.90 1.66
N SER A 57 -11.83 -3.54 2.91
CA SER A 57 -12.83 -3.56 3.97
C SER A 57 -13.38 -2.15 4.17
N ARG A 58 -14.63 -2.02 4.60
CA ARG A 58 -15.20 -0.73 5.00
C ARG A 58 -15.30 -0.61 6.50
N LEU A 59 -15.28 0.63 7.00
CA LEU A 59 -15.84 0.91 8.31
C LEU A 59 -17.37 0.69 8.27
N THR A 60 -17.93 0.16 9.36
CA THR A 60 -19.32 -0.32 9.46
C THR A 60 -20.38 0.74 9.13
N SER A 61 -20.05 2.02 9.29
CA SER A 61 -20.95 3.15 9.02
C SER A 61 -21.02 3.58 7.55
N TYR A 62 -20.13 3.09 6.68
CA TYR A 62 -20.06 3.54 5.28
C TYR A 62 -20.78 2.58 4.32
N ALA A 63 -21.67 3.09 3.48
CA ALA A 63 -22.35 2.34 2.43
C ALA A 63 -21.75 2.70 1.05
N PRO A 64 -20.82 1.91 0.51
CA PRO A 64 -20.16 2.23 -0.75
C PRO A 64 -21.09 2.06 -1.94
N THR A 65 -20.97 2.98 -2.90
CA THR A 65 -21.56 2.89 -4.24
C THR A 65 -20.44 2.73 -5.28
N VAL A 66 -20.71 2.06 -6.40
CA VAL A 66 -19.76 1.97 -7.51
C VAL A 66 -19.47 3.37 -8.05
N ASN A 67 -18.20 3.65 -8.33
CA ASN A 67 -17.63 4.94 -8.71
C ASN A 67 -17.49 5.98 -7.59
N ASP A 68 -17.78 5.62 -6.33
CA ASP A 68 -17.47 6.51 -5.20
C ASP A 68 -15.97 6.81 -5.15
N ARG A 69 -15.64 8.09 -5.02
CA ARG A 69 -14.30 8.58 -4.67
C ARG A 69 -14.16 8.49 -3.16
N VAL A 70 -13.23 7.66 -2.69
CA VAL A 70 -13.07 7.34 -1.28
C VAL A 70 -11.64 7.56 -0.80
N LEU A 71 -11.52 7.94 0.47
CA LEU A 71 -10.24 7.89 1.16
C LEU A 71 -10.01 6.49 1.71
N VAL A 72 -8.88 5.90 1.38
CA VAL A 72 -8.48 4.59 1.88
C VAL A 72 -7.17 4.67 2.65
N GLU A 73 -7.01 3.76 3.60
CA GLU A 73 -5.76 3.52 4.30
C GLU A 73 -5.22 2.14 3.97
N VAL A 74 -3.98 2.09 3.48
CA VAL A 74 -3.34 0.87 2.99
C VAL A 74 -2.30 0.38 4.00
N PHE A 75 -2.61 -0.74 4.66
CA PHE A 75 -1.72 -1.45 5.59
C PHE A 75 -1.10 -2.68 4.90
N GLY A 76 -0.15 -2.44 4.00
CA GLY A 76 0.53 -3.50 3.26
C GLY A 76 -0.37 -4.26 2.29
N ARG A 77 -1.05 -5.30 2.78
CA ARG A 77 -2.00 -6.11 1.98
C ARG A 77 -3.46 -5.81 2.32
N GLN A 78 -3.70 -5.06 3.38
CA GLN A 78 -5.04 -4.68 3.80
C GLN A 78 -5.33 -3.26 3.32
N VAL A 79 -6.55 -3.05 2.85
CA VAL A 79 -7.05 -1.73 2.44
C VAL A 79 -8.34 -1.49 3.20
N ILE A 80 -8.43 -0.37 3.89
CA ILE A 80 -9.60 0.03 4.66
C ILE A 80 -10.16 1.30 4.04
N VAL A 81 -11.43 1.28 3.65
CA VAL A 81 -12.16 2.46 3.22
C VAL A 81 -12.63 3.24 4.45
N LEU A 82 -12.16 4.48 4.56
CA LEU A 82 -12.46 5.37 5.68
C LEU A 82 -13.77 6.15 5.47
N GLY A 83 -14.14 6.40 4.21
CA GLY A 83 -15.35 7.13 3.82
C GLY A 83 -15.19 7.80 2.46
N THR A 84 -16.19 8.59 2.05
CA THR A 84 -16.13 9.44 0.85
C THR A 84 -15.23 10.65 1.08
N PHE A 85 -14.57 11.10 0.01
CA PHE A 85 -13.86 12.38 -0.02
C PHE A 85 -14.83 13.55 -0.22
#